data_AF-A0A7S0QGS6-F1
#
_entry.id   AF-A0A7S0QGS6-F1
#
_cell.length_a   1.000
_cell.length_b   1.000
_cell.length_c   1.000
_cell.angle_alpha   90.00
_cell.angle_beta   90.00
_cell.angle_gamma   90.00
#
_symmetry.space_group_name_H-M   'P 1'
#
loop_
_entity.id
_entity.type
_entity.pdbx_description
1 polymer ?
#
loop_
_entity_poly.entity_id
_entity_poly.type
_entity_poly.pdbx_seq_one_letter_code
_entity_poly.pdbx_strand_id
1 'polypeptide(L)'
;RGLRPLSKPLTHDAEENANHSIRYLIRALQHCGEPGRRNDITVKLAAVYERLGDLYTSTGRFTRAHQHYKQGVQLFQSIGDVQAASALAFRLGELFLARARSS
;
A
#
# COMPACT_ATOMS: atom_id res chain seq x y z
N ARG A 1 33.32 19.07 -5.04
CA ARG A 1 32.93 17.72 -4.53
C ARG A 1 31.47 17.51 -4.92
N GLY A 2 31.23 16.70 -5.96
CA GLY A 2 29.94 16.59 -6.63
C GLY A 2 28.87 15.95 -5.74
N LEU A 3 27.73 16.62 -5.64
CA LEU A 3 26.46 16.02 -5.24
C LEU A 3 26.18 14.88 -6.22
N ARG A 4 26.29 13.64 -5.76
CA ARG A 4 25.73 12.51 -6.52
C ARG A 4 24.22 12.78 -6.64
N PRO A 5 23.62 12.72 -7.82
CA PRO A 5 22.17 12.75 -7.89
C PRO A 5 21.64 11.52 -7.16
N LEU A 6 20.81 11.74 -6.13
CA LEU A 6 20.03 10.72 -5.42
C LEU A 6 18.92 10.14 -6.33
N SER A 7 19.21 9.91 -7.60
CA SER A 7 18.24 9.56 -8.65
C SER A 7 18.45 8.15 -9.19
N LYS A 8 18.95 7.22 -8.36
CA LYS A 8 18.49 5.84 -8.52
C LYS A 8 17.12 5.80 -7.87
N PRO A 9 16.03 5.54 -8.61
CA PRO A 9 14.75 5.35 -8.00
C PRO A 9 14.84 4.08 -7.16
N LEU A 10 15.05 4.22 -5.86
CA LEU A 10 14.77 3.18 -4.87
C LEU A 10 13.31 2.67 -5.03
N THR A 11 12.49 3.42 -5.78
CA THR A 11 11.09 3.18 -6.07
C THR A 11 10.80 2.11 -7.12
N HIS A 12 11.62 1.86 -8.15
CA HIS A 12 11.21 0.89 -9.19
C HIS A 12 11.24 -0.54 -8.68
N ASP A 13 12.40 -0.99 -8.19
CA ASP A 13 12.55 -2.35 -7.68
C ASP A 13 11.70 -2.57 -6.42
N ALA A 14 11.56 -1.55 -5.56
CA ALA A 14 10.70 -1.65 -4.38
C ALA A 14 9.21 -1.69 -4.72
N GLU A 15 8.76 -0.89 -5.70
CA GLU A 15 7.39 -0.93 -6.20
C GLU A 15 7.08 -2.27 -6.87
N GLU A 16 7.98 -2.74 -7.73
CA GLU A 16 7.84 -4.01 -8.43
C GLU A 16 7.76 -5.17 -7.45
N ASN A 17 8.68 -5.23 -6.48
CA ASN A 17 8.67 -6.26 -5.43
C ASN A 17 7.40 -6.20 -4.57
N ALA A 18 6.94 -5.00 -4.20
CA ALA A 18 5.69 -4.84 -3.45
C ALA A 18 4.46 -5.26 -4.27
N ASN A 19 4.42 -4.95 -5.57
CA ASN A 19 3.37 -5.41 -6.48
C ASN A 19 3.39 -6.93 -6.66
N HIS A 20 4.57 -7.55 -6.75
CA HIS A 20 4.69 -9.01 -6.69
C HIS A 20 4.14 -9.57 -5.38
N SER A 21 4.51 -8.98 -4.24
CA SER A 21 4.01 -9.38 -2.93
C SER A 21 2.48 -9.32 -2.87
N ILE A 22 1.87 -8.21 -3.30
CA ILE A 22 0.40 -8.06 -3.39
C ILE A 22 -0.21 -9.19 -4.23
N ARG A 23 0.32 -9.44 -5.43
CA ARG A 23 -0.20 -10.49 -6.32
C ARG A 23 -0.17 -11.87 -5.67
N TYR A 24 0.96 -12.23 -5.06
CA TYR A 24 1.09 -13.55 -4.42
C TYR A 24 0.26 -13.67 -3.15
N LEU A 25 0.13 -12.60 -2.35
CA LEU A 25 -0.71 -12.59 -1.14
C LEU A 25 -2.20 -12.67 -1.49
N ILE A 26 -2.67 -11.96 -2.52
CA ILE A 26 -4.06 -12.08 -3.01
C ILE A 26 -4.34 -13.51 -3.47
N ARG A 27 -3.42 -14.11 -4.22
CA ARG A 27 -3.57 -15.50 -4.66
C ARG A 27 -3.58 -16.46 -3.47
N ALA A 28 -2.70 -16.26 -2.49
CA ALA A 28 -2.70 -17.06 -1.27
C ALA A 28 -4.02 -16.91 -0.50
N LEU A 29 -4.58 -15.70 -0.42
CA LEU A 29 -5.86 -15.42 0.22
C LEU A 29 -7.02 -16.17 -0.46
N GLN A 30 -7.03 -16.21 -1.80
CA GLN A 30 -8.05 -16.92 -2.58
C GLN A 30 -8.06 -18.44 -2.33
N HIS A 31 -6.89 -19.02 -2.05
CA HIS A 31 -6.75 -20.45 -1.78
C HIS A 31 -6.74 -20.80 -0.28
N CYS A 32 -6.88 -19.82 0.60
CA CYS A 32 -6.80 -20.03 2.04
C CYS A 32 -8.14 -20.50 2.62
N GLY A 33 -8.21 -21.75 3.05
CA GLY A 33 -9.36 -22.31 3.76
C GLY A 33 -9.34 -22.08 5.28
N GLU A 34 -8.19 -21.74 5.84
CA GLU A 34 -8.01 -21.60 7.29
C GLU A 34 -8.18 -20.14 7.75
N PRO A 35 -9.06 -19.85 8.73
CA PRO A 35 -9.33 -18.48 9.17
C PRO A 35 -8.11 -17.79 9.80
N GLY A 36 -7.29 -18.51 10.57
CA GLY A 36 -6.07 -17.95 11.17
C GLY A 36 -5.06 -17.49 10.11
N ARG A 37 -4.79 -18.36 9.12
CA ARG A 37 -3.91 -18.04 8.01
C ARG A 37 -4.47 -16.92 7.11
N ARG A 38 -5.79 -16.82 6.98
CA ARG A 38 -6.46 -15.73 6.26
C ARG A 38 -6.13 -14.38 6.89
N ASN A 39 -6.22 -14.29 8.22
CA ASN A 39 -5.88 -13.07 8.97
C ASN A 39 -4.40 -12.69 8.80
N ASP A 40 -3.49 -13.67 8.85
CA ASP A 40 -2.06 -13.40 8.63
C ASP A 40 -1.78 -12.84 7.23
N ILE A 41 -2.51 -13.33 6.22
CA ILE A 41 -2.38 -12.86 4.84
C ILE A 41 -2.95 -11.44 4.71
N THR A 42 -4.11 -11.15 5.31
CA THR A 42 -4.71 -9.80 5.22
C THR A 42 -3.86 -8.76 5.93
N VAL A 43 -3.29 -9.07 7.10
CA VAL A 43 -2.36 -8.19 7.81
C VAL A 43 -1.12 -7.88 6.96
N LYS A 44 -0.49 -8.90 6.37
CA LYS A 44 0.66 -8.70 5.48
C LYS A 44 0.29 -7.86 4.26
N LEU A 45 -0.86 -8.12 3.67
CA LEU A 45 -1.31 -7.41 2.47
C LEU A 45 -1.60 -5.92 2.78
N ALA A 46 -2.21 -5.63 3.93
CA ALA A 46 -2.45 -4.26 4.38
C ALA A 46 -1.14 -3.49 4.56
N ALA A 47 -0.15 -4.11 5.21
CA ALA A 47 1.17 -3.50 5.40
C ALA A 47 1.89 -3.20 4.08
N VAL A 48 1.72 -4.03 3.04
CA VAL A 48 2.33 -3.77 1.72
C VAL A 48 1.65 -2.59 1.02
N TYR A 49 0.31 -2.51 1.06
CA TYR A 49 -0.42 -1.34 0.54
C TYR A 49 -0.03 -0.05 1.26
N GLU A 50 0.09 -0.11 2.59
CA GLU A 50 0.50 1.02 3.40
C GLU A 50 1.90 1.51 3.02
N ARG A 51 2.86 0.58 2.93
CA ARG A 51 4.25 0.91 2.61
C ARG A 51 4.41 1.51 1.21
N LEU A 52 3.63 1.06 0.23
CA LEU A 52 3.59 1.68 -1.10
C LEU A 52 3.01 3.10 -1.04
N GLY A 53 1.90 3.26 -0.34
CA GLY A 53 1.28 4.58 -0.15
C GLY A 53 2.22 5.57 0.52
N ASP A 54 2.90 5.18 1.59
CA ASP A 54 3.87 6.00 2.32
C ASP A 54 5.10 6.33 1.48
N LEU A 55 5.64 5.34 0.76
CA LEU A 55 6.75 5.55 -0.17
C LEU A 55 6.40 6.62 -1.21
N TYR A 56 5.17 6.58 -1.74
CA TYR A 56 4.74 7.57 -2.72
C TYR A 56 4.38 8.92 -2.13
N THR A 57 3.85 8.94 -0.90
CA THR A 57 3.58 10.17 -0.17
C THR A 57 4.89 10.92 0.12
N SER A 58 5.91 10.21 0.62
CA SER A 58 7.22 10.78 0.93
C SER A 58 7.99 11.28 -0.31
N THR A 59 7.67 10.77 -1.50
CA THR A 59 8.26 11.20 -2.78
C THR A 59 7.40 12.24 -3.52
N GLY A 60 6.35 12.77 -2.89
CA GLY A 60 5.44 13.77 -3.47
C GLY A 60 4.53 13.24 -4.58
N ARG A 61 4.56 11.93 -4.84
CA ARG A 61 3.76 11.26 -5.88
C ARG A 61 2.38 10.90 -5.36
N PHE A 62 1.63 11.90 -4.90
CA PHE A 62 0.34 11.73 -4.21
C PHE A 62 -0.69 10.92 -5.03
N THR A 63 -0.69 11.02 -6.37
CA THR A 63 -1.60 10.24 -7.23
C THR A 63 -1.33 8.73 -7.13
N ARG A 64 -0.06 8.31 -7.10
CA ARG A 64 0.29 6.88 -6.94
C ARG A 64 0.00 6.40 -5.52
N ALA A 65 0.28 7.23 -4.51
CA ALA A 65 -0.09 6.91 -3.13
C ALA A 65 -1.59 6.65 -2.99
N HIS A 66 -2.41 7.54 -3.56
CA HIS A 66 -3.87 7.42 -3.57
C HIS A 66 -4.32 6.11 -4.23
N GLN A 67 -3.72 5.73 -5.37
CA GLN A 67 -4.06 4.48 -6.06
C GLN A 67 -3.84 3.26 -5.16
N HIS A 68 -2.67 3.14 -4.51
CA HIS A 68 -2.37 1.99 -3.67
C HIS A 68 -3.26 1.92 -2.43
N TYR A 69 -3.44 3.03 -1.72
CA TYR A 69 -4.36 3.08 -0.58
C TYR A 69 -5.79 2.70 -0.98
N LYS A 70 -6.29 3.27 -2.08
CA LYS A 70 -7.66 2.99 -2.57
C LYS A 70 -7.83 1.53 -2.99
N GLN A 71 -6.85 0.95 -3.68
CA GLN A 71 -6.90 -0.46 -4.07
C GLN A 71 -7.00 -1.38 -2.84
N GLY A 72 -6.20 -1.13 -1.81
CA GLY A 72 -6.26 -1.89 -0.57
C GLY A 72 -7.59 -1.73 0.15
N VAL A 73 -8.12 -0.50 0.27
CA VAL A 73 -9.45 -0.24 0.86
C VAL A 73 -10.54 -1.04 0.13
N GLN A 74 -10.58 -0.96 -1.21
CA GLN A 74 -11.59 -1.67 -2.01
C GLN A 74 -11.48 -3.19 -1.84
N LEU A 75 -10.26 -3.72 -1.80
CA LEU A 75 -10.03 -5.14 -1.58
C LEU A 75 -10.54 -5.58 -0.21
N PHE A 76 -10.11 -4.91 0.86
CA PHE A 76 -10.50 -5.30 2.23
C PHE A 76 -12.00 -5.16 2.48
N GLN A 77 -12.64 -4.14 1.89
CA GLN A 77 -14.11 -4.04 1.89
C GLN A 77 -14.77 -5.23 1.18
N SER A 78 -14.27 -5.65 0.01
CA SER A 78 -14.85 -6.76 -0.74
C SER A 78 -14.75 -8.12 -0.05
N ILE A 79 -13.75 -8.31 0.81
CA ILE A 79 -13.57 -9.55 1.57
C ILE A 79 -14.12 -9.47 3.00
N GLY A 80 -14.73 -8.35 3.39
CA GLY A 80 -15.34 -8.14 4.70
C GLY A 80 -14.36 -7.81 5.84
N ASP A 81 -13.10 -7.50 5.55
CA ASP A 81 -12.09 -7.11 6.55
C ASP A 81 -12.16 -5.60 6.83
N VAL A 82 -13.11 -5.23 7.69
CA VAL A 82 -13.40 -3.82 8.01
C VAL A 82 -12.23 -3.15 8.72
N GLN A 83 -11.45 -3.90 9.51
CA GLN A 83 -10.32 -3.36 10.27
C GLN A 83 -9.18 -2.94 9.31
N ALA A 84 -8.79 -3.81 8.39
CA ALA A 84 -7.79 -3.48 7.39
C ALA A 84 -8.25 -2.36 6.44
N ALA A 85 -9.53 -2.35 6.07
CA ALA A 85 -10.11 -1.27 5.26
C ALA A 85 -10.07 0.09 5.99
N SER A 86 -10.40 0.12 7.29
CA SER A 86 -10.39 1.34 8.09
C SER A 86 -8.97 1.91 8.24
N ALA A 87 -7.98 1.06 8.49
CA ALA A 87 -6.58 1.47 8.59
C ALA A 87 -6.08 2.16 7.31
N LEU A 88 -6.34 1.56 6.14
CA LEU A 88 -5.94 2.17 4.86
C LEU A 88 -6.77 3.41 4.51
N ALA A 89 -8.04 3.46 4.89
CA ALA A 89 -8.88 4.66 4.71
C ALA A 89 -8.36 5.83 5.56
N PHE A 90 -7.89 5.56 6.78
CA PHE A 90 -7.24 6.56 7.63
C PHE A 90 -5.99 7.12 6.94
N ARG A 91 -5.12 6.26 6.40
CA ARG A 91 -3.93 6.69 5.62
C ARG A 91 -4.29 7.51 4.39
N LEU A 92 -5.37 7.16 3.70
CA LEU A 92 -5.88 7.91 2.55
C LEU A 92 -6.38 9.31 2.97
N GLY A 93 -6.96 9.46 4.16
CA GLY A 93 -7.27 10.75 4.76
C GLY A 93 -6.02 11.59 5.05
N GLU A 94 -5.00 10.98 5.68
CA GLU A 94 -3.71 11.64 5.93
C GLU A 94 -3.04 12.10 4.63
N LEU A 95 -3.13 11.30 3.56
CA LEU A 95 -2.64 11.64 2.24
C LEU A 95 -3.28 12.93 1.69
N PHE A 96 -4.60 13.07 1.80
CA PHE A 96 -5.28 14.28 1.32
C PHE A 96 -4.91 15.51 2.13
N LEU A 97 -4.74 15.38 3.45
CA LEU A 97 -4.22 16.46 4.29
C LEU A 97 -2.78 16.84 3.89
N ALA A 98 -1.92 15.86 3.63
CA ALA A 98 -0.55 16.10 3.18
C ALA A 98 -0.51 16.82 1.82
N ARG A 99 -1.35 16.39 0.86
CA ARG A 99 -1.47 17.03 -0.46
C ARG A 99 -1.94 18.49 -0.34
N ALA A 100 -2.95 18.75 0.48
CA ALA A 100 -3.48 20.10 0.70
C ALA A 100 -2.43 21.05 1.30
N ARG A 101 -1.55 20.56 2.18
CA ARG A 101 -0.44 21.35 2.76
C ARG A 101 0.70 21.64 1.78
N SER A 102 0.81 20.84 0.72
CA SER A 102 1.84 20.98 -0.32
C SER A 102 1.38 21.77 -1.56
N SER A 103 0.12 22.21 -1.57
CA SER A 103 -0.50 23.00 -2.65
C SER A 103 -0.42 24.48 -2.31
#